data_AF-A0A1R3KPT4-F1
#
_entry.id   AF-A0A1R3KPT4-F1
#
_cell.length_a   1.000
_cell.length_b   1.000
_cell.length_c   1.000
_cell.angle_alpha   90.00
_cell.angle_beta   90.00
_cell.angle_gamma   90.00
#
_symmetry.space_group_name_H-M   'P 1'
#
loop_
_entity.id
_entity.type
_entity.pdbx_description
1 polymer ?
#
loop_
_entity_poly.entity_id
_entity_poly.type
_entity_poly.pdbx_seq_one_letter_code
_entity_poly.pdbx_strand_id
1 'polypeptide(L)'
;MQSGRKSQQQASSYILVSNPNKVELLNRTAANTQSCGSSTVLVAYFDDRALHVAYIGDSGFMIIRNGSVFKRSSPMLYEFNFLILIGRGDHPSDFLRIDLNEGDVIITATDGLFGNLYEREIASIVLKSLQESLRPQEIEQKSRQVGN
;
A
#
# COMPACT_ATOMS: atom_id res chain seq x y z
N MET A 1 -38.54 12.11 -6.39
CA MET A 1 -37.40 12.89 -5.86
C MET A 1 -36.20 11.96 -5.77
N GLN A 2 -35.34 11.96 -6.80
CA GLN A 2 -34.10 11.19 -6.81
C GLN A 2 -33.00 12.07 -6.20
N SER A 3 -32.46 11.68 -5.05
CA SER A 3 -31.30 12.34 -4.44
C SER A 3 -30.05 11.54 -4.81
N GLY A 4 -29.16 12.19 -5.56
CA GLY A 4 -28.01 11.57 -6.21
C GLY A 4 -26.97 11.03 -5.23
N ARG A 5 -26.52 9.80 -5.51
CA ARG A 5 -25.29 9.25 -4.94
C ARG A 5 -24.13 10.11 -5.42
N LYS A 6 -23.56 10.92 -4.52
CA LYS A 6 -22.27 11.55 -4.76
C LYS A 6 -21.23 10.43 -4.84
N SER A 7 -20.74 10.18 -6.04
CA SER A 7 -19.53 9.40 -6.27
C SER A 7 -18.40 10.06 -5.49
N GLN A 8 -17.96 9.42 -4.40
CA GLN A 8 -16.68 9.75 -3.78
C GLN A 8 -15.61 9.34 -4.79
N GLN A 9 -15.08 10.33 -5.47
CA GLN A 9 -13.92 10.22 -6.33
C GLN A 9 -12.73 9.89 -5.42
N GLN A 10 -12.33 8.63 -5.41
CA GLN A 10 -11.14 8.18 -4.69
C GLN A 10 -9.93 8.74 -5.43
N ALA A 11 -9.45 9.90 -4.98
CA ALA A 11 -8.24 10.52 -5.51
C ALA A 11 -7.05 9.66 -5.09
N SER A 12 -6.66 8.71 -5.95
CA SER A 12 -5.38 8.03 -5.84
C SER A 12 -4.31 8.96 -6.40
N SER A 13 -3.80 9.87 -5.57
CA SER A 13 -2.70 10.76 -5.93
C SER A 13 -1.37 10.02 -5.79
N TYR A 14 -0.90 9.45 -6.90
CA TYR A 14 0.49 9.03 -7.01
C TYR A 14 1.38 10.28 -7.06
N ILE A 15 2.02 10.63 -5.94
CA ILE A 15 3.05 11.66 -5.94
C ILE A 15 4.40 10.97 -6.12
N LEU A 16 4.92 11.00 -7.35
CA LEU A 16 6.32 10.67 -7.61
C LEU A 16 7.19 11.81 -7.04
N VAL A 17 7.70 11.62 -5.83
CA VAL A 17 8.51 12.63 -5.14
C VAL A 17 10.00 12.31 -5.31
N SER A 18 10.70 13.23 -5.97
CA SER A 18 12.16 13.26 -6.15
C SER A 18 12.93 13.68 -4.88
N ASN A 19 12.27 13.74 -3.72
CA ASN A 19 12.84 14.22 -2.46
C ASN A 19 13.26 13.03 -1.57
N PRO A 20 14.52 12.93 -1.13
CA PRO A 20 15.01 11.76 -0.39
C PRO A 20 14.40 11.59 1.01
N ASN A 21 13.81 12.63 1.62
CA ASN A 21 13.25 12.54 2.97
C ASN A 21 11.73 12.26 2.97
N LYS A 22 11.37 10.97 2.97
CA LYS A 22 9.98 10.51 2.83
C LYS A 22 9.14 10.64 4.10
N VAL A 23 9.78 10.54 5.25
CA VAL A 23 9.13 10.81 6.54
C VAL A 23 8.76 12.28 6.64
N GLU A 24 9.65 13.18 6.22
CA GLU A 24 9.35 14.60 6.11
C GLU A 24 8.23 14.88 5.10
N LEU A 25 8.22 14.19 3.95
CA LEU A 25 7.12 14.29 3.00
C LEU A 25 5.77 13.94 3.65
N LEU A 26 5.69 12.81 4.35
CA LEU A 26 4.46 12.39 5.06
C LEU A 26 4.05 13.40 6.12
N ASN A 27 4.98 13.85 6.95
CA ASN A 27 4.70 14.85 7.99
C ASN A 27 4.24 16.18 7.38
N ARG A 28 4.87 16.61 6.28
CA ARG A 28 4.53 17.86 5.59
C ARG A 28 3.19 17.78 4.89
N THR A 29 2.85 16.67 4.24
CA THR A 29 1.53 16.50 3.61
C THR A 29 0.43 16.44 4.66
N ALA A 30 0.67 15.78 5.80
CA ALA A 30 -0.25 15.78 6.94
C ALA A 30 -0.52 17.20 7.45
N ALA A 31 0.55 17.96 7.74
CA ALA A 31 0.45 19.30 8.31
C ALA A 31 -0.23 20.32 7.38
N ASN A 32 -0.13 20.13 6.06
CA ASN A 32 -0.73 21.03 5.07
C ASN A 32 -2.13 20.59 4.62
N THR A 33 -2.66 19.47 5.11
CA THR A 33 -4.00 19.00 4.75
C THR A 33 -5.06 19.87 5.43
N GLN A 34 -5.95 20.47 4.63
CA GLN A 34 -7.04 21.34 5.12
C GLN A 34 -8.34 20.57 5.42
N SER A 35 -8.42 19.32 4.96
CA SER A 35 -9.57 18.45 5.20
C SER A 35 -9.51 17.83 6.58
N CYS A 36 -10.59 17.92 7.35
CA CYS A 36 -10.72 17.20 8.61
C CYS A 36 -10.78 15.68 8.36
N GLY A 37 -9.96 14.91 9.07
CA GLY A 37 -9.97 13.45 9.00
C GLY A 37 -8.64 12.83 9.39
N SER A 38 -8.58 11.51 9.32
CA SER A 38 -7.37 10.71 9.49
C SER A 38 -7.28 9.66 8.39
N SER A 39 -6.06 9.19 8.09
CA SER A 39 -5.85 8.22 7.03
C SER A 39 -4.66 7.29 7.34
N THR A 40 -4.59 6.17 6.63
CA THR A 40 -3.39 5.35 6.52
C THR A 40 -2.69 5.71 5.22
N VAL A 41 -1.37 5.71 5.21
CA VAL A 41 -0.59 6.17 4.05
C VAL A 41 0.62 5.28 3.89
N LEU A 42 0.94 4.93 2.65
CA LEU A 42 2.22 4.33 2.28
C LEU A 42 2.84 5.14 1.15
N VAL A 43 4.11 5.49 1.31
CA VAL A 43 4.94 6.10 0.26
C VAL A 43 6.09 5.18 -0.05
N ALA A 44 6.20 4.79 -1.32
CA ALA A 44 7.25 3.93 -1.84
C ALA A 44 7.97 4.61 -3.01
N TYR A 45 9.28 4.38 -3.11
CA TYR A 45 10.08 4.74 -4.27
C TYR A 45 11.15 3.68 -4.50
N PHE A 46 11.42 3.39 -5.77
CA PHE A 46 12.37 2.39 -6.23
C PHE A 46 13.51 3.08 -6.99
N ASP A 47 14.76 2.77 -6.62
CA ASP A 47 15.98 3.38 -7.18
C ASP A 47 16.79 2.41 -8.06
N ASP A 48 16.11 1.48 -8.73
CA ASP A 48 16.67 0.36 -9.52
C ASP A 48 17.39 -0.72 -8.70
N ARG A 49 17.66 -0.50 -7.40
CA ARG A 49 18.32 -1.48 -6.53
C ARG A 49 17.47 -1.88 -5.34
N ALA A 50 16.80 -0.92 -4.74
CA ALA A 50 16.05 -1.11 -3.51
C ALA A 50 14.71 -0.40 -3.54
N LEU A 51 13.71 -1.07 -2.98
CA LEU A 51 12.47 -0.44 -2.59
C LEU A 51 12.67 0.29 -1.27
N HIS A 52 12.29 1.54 -1.26
CA HIS A 52 12.40 2.40 -0.11
C HIS A 52 11.01 2.87 0.30
N VAL A 53 10.58 2.54 1.51
CA VAL A 53 9.20 2.71 1.98
C VAL A 53 9.14 3.45 3.31
N ALA A 54 8.13 4.30 3.46
CA ALA A 54 7.64 4.79 4.74
C ALA A 54 6.12 4.67 4.76
N TYR A 55 5.52 4.28 5.88
CA TYR A 55 4.08 4.08 5.96
C TYR A 55 3.54 4.40 7.36
N ILE A 56 2.22 4.59 7.47
CA ILE A 56 1.49 4.82 8.73
C ILE A 56 0.14 4.12 8.65
N GLY A 57 -0.23 3.42 9.72
CA GLY A 57 -1.43 2.59 9.80
C GLY A 57 -1.23 1.20 9.19
N ASP A 58 -2.25 0.68 8.52
CA ASP A 58 -2.29 -0.68 7.95
C ASP A 58 -2.19 -0.74 6.42
N SER A 59 -2.12 0.42 5.75
CA SER A 59 -1.62 0.48 4.37
C SER A 59 -0.19 -0.04 4.33
N GLY A 60 0.06 -1.00 3.45
CA GLY A 60 1.25 -1.82 3.53
C GLY A 60 1.78 -2.28 2.18
N PHE A 61 2.86 -3.06 2.24
CA PHE A 61 3.45 -3.70 1.09
C PHE A 61 3.71 -5.19 1.34
N MET A 62 3.77 -5.95 0.25
CA MET A 62 4.21 -7.33 0.21
C MET A 62 5.12 -7.54 -1.01
N ILE A 63 6.22 -8.26 -0.83
CA ILE A 63 7.15 -8.62 -1.90
C ILE A 63 7.04 -10.12 -2.13
N ILE A 64 6.79 -10.51 -3.37
CA ILE A 64 6.83 -11.90 -3.81
C ILE A 64 8.12 -12.11 -4.60
N ARG A 65 8.90 -13.11 -4.20
CA ARG A 65 10.13 -13.53 -4.86
C ARG A 65 10.02 -15.00 -5.21
N ASN A 66 10.25 -15.35 -6.48
CA ASN A 66 10.16 -16.72 -6.96
C ASN A 66 8.83 -17.42 -6.59
N GLY A 67 7.72 -16.69 -6.72
CA GLY A 67 6.37 -17.20 -6.42
C GLY A 67 6.02 -17.35 -4.94
N SER A 68 6.92 -16.98 -4.01
CA SER A 68 6.71 -17.05 -2.56
C SER A 68 6.78 -15.68 -1.90
N VAL A 69 6.09 -15.49 -0.77
CA VAL A 69 6.16 -14.24 -0.01
C VAL A 69 7.54 -14.10 0.63
N PHE A 70 8.28 -13.07 0.19
CA PHE A 70 9.60 -12.74 0.71
C PHE A 70 9.53 -11.82 1.92
N LYS A 71 8.67 -10.80 1.86
CA LYS A 71 8.52 -9.81 2.93
C LYS A 71 7.12 -9.20 2.90
N ARG A 72 6.59 -8.87 4.07
CA ARG A 72 5.36 -8.08 4.24
C ARG A 72 5.56 -7.05 5.35
N SER A 73 4.97 -5.87 5.19
CA SER A 73 4.90 -4.87 6.26
C SER A 73 3.99 -5.32 7.39
N SER A 74 4.36 -5.02 8.63
CA SER A 74 3.46 -5.16 9.78
C SER A 74 2.56 -3.93 9.92
N PRO A 75 1.26 -4.08 10.21
CA PRO A 75 0.38 -2.94 10.46
C PRO A 75 0.84 -2.16 11.70
N MET A 76 0.72 -0.84 11.65
CA MET A 76 1.05 0.05 12.77
C MET A 76 -0.18 0.27 13.65
N LEU A 77 -0.16 -0.38 14.81
CA LEU A 77 -1.25 -0.42 15.77
C LEU A 77 -0.72 -0.01 17.14
N TYR A 78 -1.53 0.75 17.88
CA TYR A 78 -1.37 0.90 19.33
C TYR A 78 -1.84 -0.38 20.05
N GLU A 79 -3.04 -0.86 19.68
CA GLU A 79 -3.68 -2.09 20.16
C GLU A 79 -4.54 -2.69 19.04
N PHE A 80 -5.13 -3.88 19.27
CA PHE A 80 -6.03 -4.51 18.31
C PHE A 80 -7.18 -3.57 17.92
N ASN A 81 -7.38 -3.35 16.62
CA ASN A 81 -8.32 -2.39 16.04
C ASN A 81 -8.08 -0.90 16.38
N PHE A 82 -6.91 -0.54 16.92
CA PHE A 82 -6.54 0.86 17.17
C PHE A 82 -5.28 1.24 16.39
N LEU A 83 -5.48 1.79 15.18
CA LEU A 83 -4.42 2.16 14.25
C LEU A 83 -3.71 3.45 14.65
N ILE A 84 -2.41 3.48 14.35
CA ILE A 84 -1.60 4.71 14.29
C ILE A 84 -1.96 5.41 12.96
N LEU A 85 -2.42 6.66 13.01
CA LEU A 85 -3.03 7.33 11.84
C LEU A 85 -2.46 8.73 11.59
N ILE A 86 -2.32 9.07 10.31
CA ILE A 86 -1.94 10.44 9.93
C ILE A 86 -3.08 11.40 10.29
N GLY A 87 -2.74 12.59 10.81
CA GLY A 87 -3.71 13.61 11.25
C GLY A 87 -4.08 13.55 12.75
N ARG A 88 -3.66 12.51 13.50
CA ARG A 88 -3.79 12.45 14.98
C ARG A 88 -2.57 12.97 15.75
N GLY A 89 -1.55 13.43 15.05
CA GLY A 89 -0.24 13.77 15.64
C GLY A 89 0.71 12.58 15.76
N ASP A 90 0.31 11.40 15.27
CA ASP A 90 1.15 10.21 15.19
C ASP A 90 2.28 10.37 14.16
N HIS A 91 3.37 9.63 14.37
CA HIS A 91 4.51 9.61 13.46
C HIS A 91 4.47 8.40 12.52
N PRO A 92 4.87 8.56 11.24
CA PRO A 92 5.00 7.44 10.32
C PRO A 92 6.16 6.53 10.75
N SER A 93 6.22 5.34 10.15
CA SER A 93 7.32 4.41 10.32
C SER A 93 8.65 5.06 9.98
N ASP A 94 9.72 4.53 10.58
CA ASP A 94 11.06 4.77 10.06
C ASP A 94 11.16 4.35 8.59
N PHE A 95 12.13 4.95 7.92
CA PHE A 95 12.43 4.63 6.54
C PHE A 95 12.99 3.21 6.40
N LEU A 96 12.32 2.38 5.59
CA LEU A 96 12.74 1.01 5.33
C LEU A 96 13.30 0.88 3.92
N ARG A 97 14.56 0.41 3.82
CA ARG A 97 15.21 0.02 2.56
C ARG A 97 15.18 -1.50 2.40
N ILE A 98 14.74 -1.98 1.23
CA ILE A 98 14.61 -3.41 0.91
C ILE A 98 15.26 -3.66 -0.43
N ASP A 99 16.34 -4.43 -0.45
CA ASP A 99 17.00 -4.81 -1.70
C ASP A 99 16.09 -5.76 -2.51
N LEU A 100 15.90 -5.40 -3.78
CA LEU A 100 15.07 -6.13 -4.72
C LEU A 100 15.92 -6.90 -5.73
N ASN A 101 15.38 -8.04 -6.16
CA ASN A 101 15.94 -8.85 -7.22
C ASN A 101 15.10 -8.69 -8.49
N GLU A 102 15.73 -8.90 -9.64
CA GLU A 102 15.00 -9.02 -10.89
C GLU A 102 13.94 -10.14 -10.79
N GLY A 103 12.72 -9.84 -11.25
CA GLY A 103 11.57 -10.73 -11.13
C GLY A 103 10.80 -10.64 -9.81
N ASP A 104 11.23 -9.81 -8.85
CA ASP A 104 10.41 -9.51 -7.67
C ASP A 104 9.12 -8.79 -8.06
N VAL A 105 8.01 -9.17 -7.44
CA VAL A 105 6.72 -8.46 -7.56
C VAL A 105 6.45 -7.70 -6.27
N ILE A 106 6.29 -6.39 -6.39
CA ILE A 106 5.92 -5.50 -5.28
C ILE A 106 4.41 -5.29 -5.33
N ILE A 107 3.75 -5.56 -4.22
CA ILE A 107 2.32 -5.31 -4.03
C ILE A 107 2.18 -4.27 -2.95
N THR A 108 1.49 -3.17 -3.25
CA THR A 108 1.09 -2.16 -2.25
C THR A 108 -0.43 -2.12 -2.20
N ALA A 109 -1.00 -2.18 -1.00
CA ALA A 109 -2.45 -2.17 -0.84
C ALA A 109 -2.85 -1.70 0.57
N THR A 110 -4.14 -1.41 0.74
CA THR A 110 -4.75 -1.15 2.04
C THR A 110 -5.24 -2.45 2.70
N ASP A 111 -5.78 -2.33 3.90
CA ASP A 111 -6.56 -3.35 4.61
C ASP A 111 -7.64 -4.05 3.76
N GLY A 112 -8.23 -3.34 2.78
CA GLY A 112 -9.22 -3.90 1.86
C GLY A 112 -8.72 -5.08 1.03
N LEU A 113 -7.41 -5.20 0.78
CA LEU A 113 -6.81 -6.42 0.22
C LEU A 113 -6.27 -7.30 1.35
N PHE A 114 -5.46 -6.70 2.22
CA PHE A 114 -4.63 -7.41 3.18
C PHE A 114 -5.38 -8.03 4.36
N GLY A 115 -6.59 -7.55 4.65
CA GLY A 115 -7.51 -8.11 5.62
C GLY A 115 -8.47 -9.15 5.04
N ASN A 116 -8.61 -9.22 3.71
CA ASN A 116 -9.58 -10.10 3.04
C ASN A 116 -8.96 -11.35 2.40
N LEU A 117 -7.68 -11.29 2.01
CA LEU A 117 -6.99 -12.42 1.39
C LEU A 117 -5.76 -12.84 2.21
N TYR A 118 -5.59 -14.15 2.35
CA TYR A 118 -4.36 -14.71 2.90
C TYR A 118 -3.19 -14.47 1.96
N GLU A 119 -2.00 -14.32 2.53
CA GLU A 119 -0.74 -14.13 1.80
C GLU A 119 -0.54 -15.16 0.67
N ARG A 120 -0.87 -16.42 0.94
CA ARG A 120 -0.76 -17.52 -0.04
C ARG A 120 -1.72 -17.37 -1.21
N GLU A 121 -2.91 -16.81 -0.97
CA GLU A 121 -3.90 -16.58 -2.03
C GLU A 121 -3.45 -15.44 -2.94
N ILE A 122 -2.98 -14.34 -2.35
CA ILE A 122 -2.40 -13.22 -3.10
C ILE A 122 -1.22 -13.72 -3.95
N ALA A 123 -0.31 -14.51 -3.37
CA ALA A 123 0.82 -15.08 -4.10
C ALA A 123 0.39 -15.99 -5.26
N SER A 124 -0.63 -16.83 -5.04
CA SER A 124 -1.19 -17.70 -6.08
C SER A 124 -1.82 -16.91 -7.23
N ILE A 125 -2.57 -15.85 -6.92
CA ILE A 125 -3.17 -14.96 -7.94
C ILE A 125 -2.09 -14.31 -8.79
N VAL A 126 -1.04 -13.79 -8.16
CA VAL A 126 0.09 -13.14 -8.85
C VAL A 126 0.82 -14.13 -9.73
N LEU A 127 1.15 -15.32 -9.21
CA LEU A 127 1.85 -16.35 -9.97
C LEU A 127 1.07 -16.79 -11.22
N LYS A 128 -0.23 -17.07 -11.06
CA LYS A 128 -1.11 -17.41 -12.19
C LYS A 128 -1.19 -16.27 -13.21
N SER A 129 -1.28 -15.04 -12.73
CA SER A 129 -1.36 -13.86 -13.61
C SER A 129 -0.10 -13.64 -14.43
N LEU A 130 1.08 -13.87 -13.84
CA LEU A 130 2.35 -13.82 -14.56
C LEU A 130 2.45 -14.91 -15.62
N GLN A 131 1.97 -16.12 -15.32
CA GLN A 131 1.92 -17.23 -16.30
C GLN A 131 0.98 -16.91 -17.48
N GLU A 132 -0.13 -16.23 -17.20
CA GLU A 132 -1.10 -15.76 -18.19
C GLU A 132 -0.65 -14.47 -18.92
N SER A 133 0.53 -13.92 -18.59
CA SER A 133 1.05 -12.64 -19.12
C SER A 133 0.06 -11.47 -18.95
N LEU A 134 -0.71 -11.48 -17.86
CA LEU A 134 -1.68 -10.43 -17.57
C LEU A 134 -0.98 -9.12 -17.19
N ARG A 135 -1.59 -8.01 -17.57
CA ARG A 135 -1.15 -6.68 -17.15
C ARG A 135 -1.51 -6.46 -15.68
N PRO A 136 -0.75 -5.64 -14.92
CA PRO A 136 -1.03 -5.38 -13.51
C PRO A 136 -2.48 -4.98 -13.18
N GLN A 137 -3.14 -4.25 -14.09
CA GLN A 137 -4.53 -3.83 -13.97
C GLN A 137 -5.52 -5.02 -13.94
N GLU A 138 -5.24 -6.07 -14.69
CA GLU A 138 -6.06 -7.28 -14.76
C GLU A 138 -5.88 -8.12 -13.49
N ILE A 139 -4.69 -8.09 -12.89
CA ILE A 139 -4.38 -8.73 -11.61
C ILE A 139 -5.20 -8.09 -10.48
N GLU A 140 -5.25 -6.75 -10.44
CA GLU A 140 -6.04 -6.01 -9.46
C GLU A 140 -7.54 -6.31 -9.57
N GLN A 141 -8.05 -6.44 -10.80
CA GLN A 141 -9.46 -6.80 -11.03
C GLN A 141 -9.77 -8.22 -10.57
N LYS A 142 -8.89 -9.19 -10.86
CA LYS A 142 -9.05 -10.57 -10.39
C LYS A 142 -9.02 -10.65 -8.86
N SER A 143 -8.12 -9.94 -8.18
CA SER A 143 -8.07 -9.98 -6.71
C SER A 143 -9.34 -9.46 -6.05
N ARG A 144 -10.06 -8.52 -6.67
CA ARG A 144 -11.36 -8.03 -6.16
C ARG A 144 -12.49 -9.05 -6.27
N GLN A 145 -12.42 -10.00 -7.21
CA GLN A 145 -13.48 -10.99 -7.45
C GLN A 145 -13.37 -12.22 -6.54
N VAL A 146 -12.18 -12.47 -5.96
CA VAL A 146 -11.92 -13.64 -5.11
C VAL A 146 -12.37 -13.43 -3.67
N GLY A 147 -12.49 -12.18 -3.20
CA GLY A 147 -12.79 -11.83 -1.80
C GLY A 147 -14.28 -11.81 -1.41
N ASN A 148 -15.17 -12.56 -2.10
CA ASN A 148 -16.59 -12.68 -1.75
C ASN A 148 -16.98 -14.12 -1.45
#